data_AF-A0A397Y610-F1
#
_entry.id   AF-A0A397Y610-F1
#
_cell.length_a   1.000
_cell.length_b   1.000
_cell.length_c   1.000
_cell.angle_alpha   90.00
_cell.angle_beta   90.00
_cell.angle_gamma   90.00
#
_symmetry.space_group_name_H-M   'P 1'
#
loop_
_entity.id
_entity.type
_entity.pdbx_description
1 polymer ?
#
loop_
_entity_poly.entity_id
_entity_poly.type
_entity_poly.pdbx_seq_one_letter_code
_entity_poly.pdbx_strand_id
1 'polypeptide(L)'
;MGKDGLSDDQVSSMKEAFTLFDTNGDGKIAPTELGILMRSLGGNPTQAQLKSITASENLTAPFDFDRFLDLMAKHLKTEPFDRQLRDAFKVLDKEGTGFVAVADLRHILTSIGEKLEPNEFDEWIKEVDVGSDGKIKYEDFIARMVAK
;
A
#
# COMPACT_ATOMS: atom_id res chain seq x y z
N MET A 1 23.81 -1.91 -8.55
CA MET A 1 22.56 -1.19 -8.89
C MET A 1 21.62 -2.25 -9.40
N GLY A 2 20.61 -2.60 -8.60
CA GLY A 2 19.62 -3.60 -9.02
C GLY A 2 18.82 -3.07 -10.20
N LYS A 3 18.41 -3.99 -11.07
CA LYS A 3 17.59 -3.71 -12.26
C LYS A 3 16.35 -2.92 -11.84
N ASP A 4 16.10 -1.81 -12.53
CA ASP A 4 14.83 -1.06 -12.48
C ASP A 4 14.49 -0.36 -11.16
N GLY A 5 15.51 0.01 -10.37
CA GLY A 5 15.32 0.86 -9.18
C GLY A 5 14.93 0.10 -7.91
N LEU A 6 14.99 -1.23 -7.95
CA LEU A 6 14.86 -2.13 -6.81
C LEU A 6 16.24 -2.53 -6.29
N SER A 7 16.39 -2.75 -4.98
CA SER A 7 17.63 -3.29 -4.41
C SER A 7 17.77 -4.79 -4.70
N ASP A 8 19.01 -5.31 -4.64
CA ASP A 8 19.25 -6.74 -4.87
C ASP A 8 18.50 -7.62 -3.86
N ASP A 9 18.35 -7.15 -2.61
CA ASP A 9 17.53 -7.81 -1.58
C ASP A 9 16.03 -7.82 -1.95
N GLN A 10 15.50 -6.72 -2.49
CA GLN A 10 14.11 -6.66 -2.95
C GLN A 10 13.87 -7.62 -4.11
N VAL A 11 14.79 -7.64 -5.08
CA VAL A 11 14.71 -8.56 -6.23
C VAL A 11 14.81 -10.01 -5.76
N SER A 12 15.64 -10.32 -4.78
CA SER A 12 15.76 -11.67 -4.21
C SER A 12 14.45 -12.11 -3.54
N SER A 13 13.88 -11.29 -2.66
CA SER A 13 12.59 -11.57 -2.01
C SER A 13 11.46 -11.72 -3.04
N MET A 14 11.44 -10.88 -4.07
CA MET A 14 10.49 -10.97 -5.18
C MET A 14 10.62 -12.29 -5.95
N LYS A 15 11.84 -12.74 -6.18
CA LYS A 15 12.12 -13.98 -6.89
C LYS A 15 11.69 -15.19 -6.07
N GLU A 16 11.94 -15.20 -4.77
CA GLU A 16 11.48 -16.25 -3.86
C GLU A 16 9.96 -16.33 -3.84
N ALA A 17 9.28 -15.20 -3.68
CA ALA A 17 7.83 -15.15 -3.74
C ALA A 17 7.33 -15.64 -5.10
N PHE A 18 7.85 -15.14 -6.22
CA PHE A 18 7.45 -15.58 -7.56
C PHE A 18 7.58 -17.09 -7.74
N THR A 19 8.70 -17.68 -7.29
CA THR A 19 8.95 -19.13 -7.37
C THR A 19 7.96 -19.94 -6.53
N LEU A 20 7.48 -19.40 -5.41
CA LEU A 20 6.46 -20.06 -4.59
C LEU A 20 5.09 -20.10 -5.28
N PHE A 21 4.79 -19.13 -6.15
CA PHE A 21 3.53 -19.05 -6.89
C PHE A 21 3.58 -19.79 -8.23
N ASP A 22 4.72 -19.83 -8.90
CA ASP A 22 4.98 -20.59 -10.14
C ASP A 22 5.07 -22.10 -9.87
N THR A 23 3.94 -22.71 -9.48
CA THR A 23 3.85 -24.13 -9.10
C THR A 23 4.03 -25.08 -10.27
N ASN A 24 3.75 -24.63 -11.50
CA ASN A 24 3.93 -25.41 -12.73
C ASN A 24 5.32 -25.21 -13.34
N GLY A 25 6.12 -24.27 -12.83
CA GLY A 25 7.50 -24.02 -13.25
C GLY A 25 7.61 -23.50 -14.68
N ASP A 26 6.56 -22.85 -15.19
CA ASP A 26 6.56 -22.30 -16.56
C ASP A 26 7.17 -20.89 -16.62
N GLY A 27 7.58 -20.35 -15.47
CA GLY A 27 8.17 -19.03 -15.31
C GLY A 27 7.15 -17.91 -15.41
N LYS A 28 5.84 -18.20 -15.30
CA LYS A 28 4.77 -17.23 -15.48
C LYS A 28 3.73 -17.31 -14.36
N ILE A 29 3.07 -16.18 -14.13
CA ILE A 29 1.99 -16.06 -13.16
C ILE A 29 0.78 -15.39 -13.80
N ALA A 30 -0.41 -15.72 -13.33
CA ALA A 30 -1.63 -15.10 -13.82
C ALA A 30 -1.83 -13.68 -13.25
N PRO A 31 -2.48 -12.76 -13.98
CA PRO A 31 -2.86 -11.44 -13.46
C PRO A 31 -3.65 -11.47 -12.15
N THR A 32 -4.42 -12.55 -11.91
CA THR A 32 -5.16 -12.76 -10.67
C THR A 32 -4.27 -13.04 -9.46
N GLU A 33 -3.06 -13.55 -9.68
CA GLU A 33 -2.10 -13.91 -8.64
C GLU A 33 -1.22 -12.73 -8.21
N LEU A 34 -1.16 -11.67 -9.04
CA LEU A 34 -0.42 -10.44 -8.75
C LEU A 34 -0.75 -9.88 -7.36
N GLY A 35 -2.04 -9.87 -6.98
CA GLY A 35 -2.47 -9.38 -5.68
C GLY A 35 -1.98 -10.21 -4.50
N ILE A 36 -1.85 -11.53 -4.68
CA ILE A 36 -1.37 -12.42 -3.63
C ILE A 36 0.16 -12.28 -3.51
N LEU A 37 0.86 -12.19 -4.63
CA LEU A 37 2.31 -11.94 -4.68
C LEU A 37 2.71 -10.62 -4.03
N MET A 38 2.02 -9.53 -4.37
CA MET A 38 2.26 -8.23 -3.75
C MET A 38 2.02 -8.26 -2.24
N ARG A 39 1.02 -9.03 -1.76
CA ARG A 39 0.80 -9.26 -0.33
C ARG A 39 1.88 -10.10 0.34
N SER A 40 2.36 -11.14 -0.34
CA SER A 40 3.47 -11.98 0.14
C SER A 40 4.78 -11.20 0.30
N LEU A 41 4.91 -10.08 -0.41
CA LEU A 41 6.06 -9.17 -0.34
C LEU A 41 5.86 -8.03 0.65
N GLY A 42 4.81 -8.09 1.48
CA GLY A 42 4.52 -7.10 2.52
C GLY A 42 3.74 -5.88 2.03
N GLY A 43 3.29 -5.85 0.76
CA GLY A 43 2.37 -4.83 0.27
C GLY A 43 0.93 -5.12 0.67
N ASN A 44 0.06 -4.11 0.65
CA ASN A 44 -1.39 -4.32 0.83
C ASN A 44 -2.18 -3.69 -0.34
N PRO A 45 -2.00 -4.15 -1.59
CA PRO A 45 -2.71 -3.55 -2.70
C PRO A 45 -4.21 -3.85 -2.62
N THR A 46 -4.99 -2.79 -2.73
CA THR A 46 -6.45 -2.88 -2.81
C THR A 46 -6.88 -3.51 -4.14
N GLN A 47 -8.08 -4.08 -4.18
CA GLN A 47 -8.64 -4.59 -5.45
C GLN A 47 -8.76 -3.49 -6.51
N ALA A 48 -9.00 -2.24 -6.12
CA ALA A 48 -9.06 -1.12 -7.03
C ALA A 48 -7.68 -0.82 -7.65
N GLN A 49 -6.61 -0.83 -6.84
CA GLN A 49 -5.24 -0.68 -7.33
C GLN A 49 -4.86 -1.83 -8.26
N LEU A 50 -5.14 -3.08 -7.90
CA LEU A 50 -4.85 -4.22 -8.78
C LEU A 50 -5.60 -4.14 -10.11
N LYS A 51 -6.89 -3.75 -10.09
CA LYS A 51 -7.66 -3.51 -11.32
C LYS A 51 -7.10 -2.36 -12.15
N SER A 52 -6.64 -1.29 -11.50
CA SER A 52 -6.02 -0.16 -12.19
C SER A 52 -4.68 -0.56 -12.82
N ILE A 53 -3.84 -1.33 -12.13
CA ILE A 53 -2.56 -1.84 -12.64
C ILE A 53 -2.80 -2.79 -13.82
N THR A 54 -3.67 -3.78 -13.65
CA THR A 54 -3.99 -4.74 -14.72
C THR A 54 -4.59 -4.07 -15.96
N ALA A 55 -5.45 -3.06 -15.78
CA ALA A 55 -6.02 -2.29 -16.89
C ALA A 55 -4.99 -1.37 -17.57
N SER A 56 -4.15 -0.66 -16.79
CA SER A 56 -3.14 0.26 -17.33
C SER A 56 -2.00 -0.47 -18.03
N GLU A 57 -1.60 -1.63 -17.52
CA GLU A 57 -0.51 -2.45 -18.06
C GLU A 57 -0.99 -3.54 -19.03
N ASN A 58 -2.30 -3.54 -19.32
CA ASN A 58 -2.99 -4.49 -20.22
C ASN A 58 -2.66 -5.97 -19.92
N LEU A 59 -2.63 -6.32 -18.63
CA LEU A 59 -2.33 -7.68 -18.15
C LEU A 59 -3.53 -8.60 -18.38
N THR A 60 -3.61 -9.11 -19.61
CA THR A 60 -4.68 -10.02 -20.07
C THR A 60 -4.24 -11.48 -20.15
N ALA A 61 -2.93 -11.74 -20.02
CA ALA A 61 -2.32 -13.06 -20.11
C ALA A 61 -1.29 -13.26 -18.98
N PRO A 62 -0.92 -14.51 -18.68
CA PRO A 62 0.18 -14.80 -17.77
C PRO A 62 1.48 -14.12 -18.22
N PHE A 63 2.23 -13.59 -17.25
CA PHE A 63 3.43 -12.81 -17.49
C PHE A 63 4.60 -13.37 -16.69
N ASP A 64 5.81 -13.11 -17.19
CA ASP A 64 7.04 -13.65 -16.62
C ASP A 64 7.60 -12.79 -15.47
N PHE A 65 8.66 -13.30 -14.84
CA PHE A 65 9.32 -12.62 -13.73
C PHE A 65 9.89 -11.24 -14.11
N ASP A 66 10.43 -11.07 -15.32
CA ASP A 66 10.92 -9.78 -15.78
C ASP A 66 9.78 -8.76 -15.88
N ARG A 67 8.63 -9.17 -16.44
CA ARG A 67 7.43 -8.33 -16.48
C ARG A 67 6.90 -8.04 -15.08
N PHE A 68 6.96 -8.99 -14.15
CA PHE A 68 6.63 -8.76 -12.76
C PHE A 68 7.54 -7.70 -12.13
N LEU A 69 8.86 -7.78 -12.31
CA LEU A 69 9.80 -6.77 -11.82
C LEU A 69 9.49 -5.38 -12.38
N ASP A 70 9.17 -5.28 -13.67
CA ASP A 70 8.73 -4.02 -14.29
C ASP A 70 7.48 -3.44 -13.63
N LEU A 71 6.48 -4.28 -13.38
CA LEU A 71 5.24 -3.88 -12.70
C LEU A 71 5.54 -3.42 -11.28
N MET A 72 6.43 -4.12 -10.58
CA MET A 72 6.82 -3.78 -9.21
C MET A 72 7.67 -2.49 -9.21
N ALA A 73 8.63 -2.32 -10.10
CA ALA A 73 9.41 -1.09 -10.22
C ALA A 73 8.54 0.14 -10.53
N LYS A 74 7.49 -0.04 -11.34
CA LYS A 74 6.56 1.04 -11.73
C LYS A 74 5.48 1.32 -10.69
N HIS A 75 4.89 0.28 -10.11
CA HIS A 75 3.69 0.36 -9.26
C HIS A 75 3.94 0.04 -7.79
N LEU A 76 5.04 -0.67 -7.46
CA LEU A 76 5.54 -0.81 -6.08
C LEU A 76 6.34 0.43 -5.62
N LYS A 77 6.46 1.45 -6.48
CA LYS A 77 6.40 2.84 -6.02
C LYS A 77 5.01 3.20 -5.46
N THR A 78 4.31 2.25 -4.85
CA THR A 78 3.49 2.55 -3.68
C THR A 78 4.39 3.36 -2.77
N GLU A 79 4.26 4.68 -2.87
CA GLU A 79 4.44 5.56 -1.73
C GLU A 79 3.89 4.77 -0.55
N PRO A 80 4.74 4.41 0.42
CA PRO A 80 4.31 3.55 1.48
C PRO A 80 3.07 4.22 2.09
N PHE A 81 2.07 3.44 2.48
CA PHE A 81 0.73 3.98 2.74
C PHE A 81 0.76 5.16 3.74
N ASP A 82 1.76 5.17 4.63
CA ASP A 82 2.12 6.31 5.48
C ASP A 82 2.39 7.61 4.72
N ARG A 83 3.08 7.56 3.58
CA ARG A 83 3.40 8.70 2.74
C ARG A 83 2.18 9.22 1.98
N GLN A 84 1.32 8.34 1.47
CA GLN A 84 0.03 8.76 0.91
C GLN A 84 -0.87 9.41 1.98
N LEU A 85 -0.91 8.84 3.18
CA LEU A 85 -1.59 9.43 4.34
C LEU A 85 -1.00 10.78 4.72
N ARG A 86 0.34 10.88 4.86
CA ARG A 86 1.05 12.14 5.16
C ARG A 86 0.70 13.22 4.15
N ASP A 87 0.70 12.90 2.85
CA ASP A 87 0.39 13.88 1.82
C ASP A 87 -1.09 14.28 1.83
N ALA A 88 -2.01 13.34 2.07
CA ALA A 88 -3.43 13.66 2.26
C ALA A 88 -3.65 14.55 3.51
N PHE A 89 -2.95 14.28 4.62
CA PHE A 89 -3.02 15.11 5.82
C PHE A 89 -2.44 16.49 5.60
N LYS A 90 -1.33 16.64 4.87
CA LYS A 90 -0.78 17.96 4.51
C LYS A 90 -1.75 18.80 3.67
N VAL A 91 -2.59 18.17 2.84
CA VAL A 91 -3.61 18.89 2.07
C VAL A 91 -4.70 19.47 2.99
N LEU A 92 -5.02 18.79 4.09
CA LEU A 92 -5.99 19.27 5.07
C LEU A 92 -5.37 20.24 6.08
N ASP A 93 -4.20 19.90 6.61
CA ASP A 93 -3.43 20.71 7.55
C ASP A 93 -2.60 21.77 6.82
N LYS A 94 -3.29 22.70 6.17
CA LYS A 94 -2.67 23.82 5.42
C LYS A 94 -1.76 24.68 6.29
N GLU A 95 -2.03 24.71 7.58
CA GLU A 95 -1.27 25.48 8.59
C GLU A 95 -0.05 24.70 9.09
N GLY A 96 0.10 23.42 8.74
CA GLY A 96 1.24 22.58 9.15
C GLY A 96 1.32 22.36 10.66
N THR A 97 0.17 22.33 11.33
CA THR A 97 0.05 22.16 12.78
C THR A 97 0.48 20.79 13.26
N GLY A 98 0.41 19.76 12.40
CA GLY A 98 0.61 18.37 12.79
C GLY A 98 -0.67 17.66 13.26
N PHE A 99 -1.81 18.35 13.28
CA PHE A 99 -3.06 17.86 13.87
C PHE A 99 -4.21 17.90 12.86
N VAL A 100 -5.06 16.88 12.89
CA VAL A 100 -6.25 16.77 12.03
C VAL A 100 -7.44 16.29 12.84
N ALA A 101 -8.65 16.71 12.46
CA ALA A 101 -9.85 16.27 13.13
C ALA A 101 -10.12 14.78 12.84
N VAL A 102 -10.60 14.03 13.84
CA VAL A 102 -10.93 12.60 13.68
C VAL A 102 -11.95 12.38 12.54
N ALA A 103 -12.90 13.30 12.39
CA ALA A 103 -13.90 13.26 11.31
C ALA A 103 -13.25 13.33 9.91
N ASP A 104 -12.22 14.16 9.75
CA ASP A 104 -11.49 14.33 8.49
C ASP A 104 -10.58 13.12 8.19
N LEU A 105 -10.02 12.51 9.23
CA LEU A 105 -9.21 11.29 9.11
C LEU A 105 -9.99 10.16 8.42
N ARG A 106 -11.24 9.97 8.83
CA ARG A 106 -12.13 8.95 8.25
C ARG A 106 -12.42 9.22 6.78
N HIS A 107 -12.58 10.49 6.40
CA HIS A 107 -12.76 10.89 5.01
C HIS A 107 -11.51 10.63 4.18
N ILE A 108 -10.32 10.94 4.70
CA ILE A 108 -9.04 10.64 4.04
C ILE A 108 -8.88 9.15 3.79
N LEU A 109 -9.10 8.32 4.82
CA LEU A 109 -8.93 6.88 4.71
C LEU A 109 -9.87 6.28 3.66
N THR A 110 -11.11 6.73 3.65
CA THR A 110 -12.09 6.35 2.62
C THR A 110 -11.65 6.80 1.22
N SER A 111 -11.02 7.98 1.11
CA SER A 111 -10.55 8.54 -0.16
C SER A 111 -9.28 7.89 -0.70
N ILE A 112 -8.38 7.42 0.16
CA ILE A 112 -7.15 6.72 -0.24
C ILE A 112 -7.48 5.27 -0.69
N GLY A 113 -8.65 4.76 -0.33
CA GLY A 113 -9.22 3.53 -0.90
C GLY A 113 -8.96 2.27 -0.08
N GLU A 114 -8.26 2.39 1.06
CA GLU A 114 -8.36 1.38 2.12
C GLU A 114 -9.66 1.60 2.87
N LYS A 115 -10.62 0.72 2.63
CA LYS A 115 -11.74 0.55 3.55
C LYS A 115 -11.19 -0.08 4.82
N LEU A 116 -10.74 0.76 5.74
CA LEU A 116 -10.69 0.35 7.13
C LEU A 116 -12.13 0.11 7.57
N GLU A 117 -12.36 -1.08 8.12
CA GLU A 117 -13.65 -1.38 8.73
C GLU A 117 -13.91 -0.33 9.84
N PRO A 118 -15.13 0.20 9.98
CA PRO A 118 -15.43 1.22 10.99
C PRO A 118 -14.95 0.83 12.39
N ASN A 119 -15.01 -0.48 12.70
CA ASN A 119 -14.56 -1.04 13.96
C ASN A 119 -13.03 -0.95 14.15
N GLU A 120 -12.23 -1.15 13.10
CA GLU A 120 -10.76 -1.03 13.19
C GLU A 120 -10.33 0.43 13.38
N PHE A 121 -11.01 1.35 12.71
CA PHE A 121 -10.78 2.78 12.88
C PHE A 121 -11.06 3.23 14.32
N ASP A 122 -12.20 2.83 14.88
CA ASP A 122 -12.56 3.17 16.26
C ASP A 122 -11.59 2.58 17.29
N GLU A 123 -11.07 1.37 17.06
CA GLU A 123 -10.04 0.76 17.90
C GLU A 123 -8.73 1.56 17.86
N TRP A 124 -8.29 1.99 16.67
CA TRP A 124 -7.07 2.81 16.53
C TRP A 124 -7.24 4.20 17.14
N ILE A 125 -8.42 4.81 16.99
CA ILE A 125 -8.71 6.12 17.59
C ILE A 125 -8.69 6.07 19.12
N LYS A 126 -9.11 4.95 19.74
CA LYS A 126 -9.00 4.80 21.21
C LYS A 126 -7.56 4.70 21.71
N GLU A 127 -6.65 4.22 20.87
CA GLU A 127 -5.25 4.01 21.24
C GLU A 127 -4.37 5.23 20.98
N VAL A 128 -4.83 6.18 20.15
CA VAL A 128 -4.17 7.47 19.95
C VAL A 128 -4.75 8.51 20.88
N ASP A 129 -3.91 9.47 21.29
CA ASP A 129 -4.36 10.56 22.16
C ASP A 129 -5.22 11.55 21.37
N VAL A 130 -6.48 11.68 21.75
CA VAL A 130 -7.44 12.61 21.16
C VAL A 130 -7.51 13.85 22.03
N GLY A 131 -7.09 14.98 21.47
CA GLY A 131 -7.16 16.27 22.15
C GLY A 131 -8.60 16.66 22.53
N SER A 132 -8.73 17.56 23.49
CA SER A 132 -10.03 18.08 23.94
C SER A 132 -10.84 18.79 22.85
N ASP A 133 -10.21 19.13 21.73
CA ASP A 133 -10.82 19.73 20.53
C ASP A 133 -11.21 18.68 19.46
N GLY A 134 -11.04 17.39 19.75
CA GLY A 134 -11.35 16.30 18.82
C GLY A 134 -10.32 16.12 17.71
N LYS A 135 -9.11 16.68 17.88
CA LYS A 135 -8.00 16.51 16.93
C LYS A 135 -7.00 15.47 17.43
N ILE A 136 -6.36 14.80 16.48
CA ILE A 136 -5.30 13.85 16.73
C ILE A 136 -4.05 14.24 15.96
N LYS A 137 -2.89 13.84 16.48
CA LYS A 137 -1.61 13.99 15.79
C LYS A 137 -1.48 12.91 14.74
N TYR A 138 -1.51 13.28 13.45
CA TYR A 138 -1.54 12.31 12.37
C TYR A 138 -0.28 11.45 12.30
N GLU A 139 0.88 11.99 12.71
CA GLU A 139 2.12 11.21 12.81
C GLU A 139 1.99 10.02 13.77
N ASP A 140 1.29 10.21 14.89
CA ASP A 140 1.13 9.17 15.91
C ASP A 140 0.17 8.09 15.41
N PHE A 141 -0.90 8.50 14.71
CA PHE A 141 -1.82 7.58 14.04
C PHE A 141 -1.14 6.76 12.95
N ILE A 142 -0.35 7.42 12.09
CA ILE A 142 0.40 6.74 11.03
C ILE A 142 1.44 5.78 11.62
N ALA A 143 2.19 6.21 12.64
CA ALA A 143 3.14 5.35 13.32
C ALA A 143 2.46 4.11 13.92
N ARG A 144 1.28 4.28 14.53
CA ARG A 144 0.51 3.17 15.09
C ARG A 144 0.04 2.18 14.02
N MET A 145 -0.39 2.71 12.89
CA MET A 145 -0.90 1.95 11.77
C MET A 145 0.21 1.20 11.00
N VAL A 146 1.41 1.79 10.89
CA VAL A 146 2.59 1.17 10.27
C VAL A 146 3.27 0.17 11.20
N ALA A 147 3.17 0.35 12.52
CA ALA A 147 3.72 -0.57 13.51
C ALA A 147 2.94 -1.90 13.65
N LYS A 148 2.04 -2.21 12.71
CA LYS A 148 1.23 -3.44 12.67
C LYS A 148 1.97 -4.57 11.95
#